data_AF-A0A6J3G954-F1
#
_entry.id   AF-A0A6J3G954-F1
#
_cell.length_a   1.000
_cell.length_b   1.000
_cell.length_c   1.000
_cell.angle_alpha   90.00
_cell.angle_beta   90.00
_cell.angle_gamma   90.00
#
_symmetry.space_group_name_H-M   'P 1'
#
loop_
_entity.id
_entity.type
_entity.pdbx_description
1 polymer ?
#
loop_
_entity_poly.entity_id
_entity_poly.type
_entity_poly.pdbx_seq_one_letter_code
_entity_poly.pdbx_strand_id
1 'polypeptide(L)'
;MRRQLRSRRTPSFPYSYRYRLDDQDELNQNYLADEEEEAEEEARVMVVPKSEEEEEEKEKEEEEEEKKEEEEGQGQPTGNTWWQKLQIMSEYLWDPERRMFLARTGQSWSLILLIYFFFYASLAAVITLCMYTLFLTISPYIPTFTERVKPPGVMIRPFAHSLNFNFNVSEPDTWQHYVISLNGFLQGYNDSLQEEMNVDCPPGQYFIQDGDEDEDKKACQFKRSFLKNCSGLEDPTFGYSTGQPCILLKMNRIVGFRPELGDPVKVSCKVQRGDENDIRSIRYYPESASFDLRYYPYYGKLTHVNYTSPLVAMHFTDVVKNQAVPVQCQLKGKGIINDVINDRFVGRVIFTLNIET
;
A
#
# COMPACT_ATOMS: atom_id res chain seq x y z
N MET A 1 12.57 36.34 51.52
CA MET A 1 11.62 35.24 51.22
C MET A 1 12.10 34.50 49.98
N ARG A 2 12.73 33.34 50.15
CA ARG A 2 13.29 32.51 49.07
C ARG A 2 12.15 31.73 48.41
N ARG A 3 11.88 31.97 47.12
CA ARG A 3 11.00 31.10 46.31
C ARG A 3 11.81 29.89 45.87
N GLN A 4 11.42 28.71 46.33
CA GLN A 4 11.97 27.44 45.86
C GLN A 4 11.50 27.17 44.42
N LEU A 5 12.45 26.97 43.52
CA LEU A 5 12.22 26.38 42.19
C LEU A 5 12.14 24.86 42.37
N ARG A 6 10.95 24.29 42.17
CA ARG A 6 10.72 22.84 42.19
C ARG A 6 11.18 22.28 40.84
N SER A 7 12.26 21.51 40.85
CA SER A 7 12.78 20.74 39.72
C SER A 7 11.70 19.80 39.17
N ARG A 8 11.30 19.99 37.90
CA ARG A 8 10.48 19.02 37.16
C ARG A 8 11.41 17.87 36.72
N ARG A 9 11.23 16.72 37.35
CA ARG A 9 11.80 15.44 36.91
C ARG A 9 11.29 15.16 35.48
N THR A 10 12.21 14.80 34.60
CA THR A 10 11.93 14.10 33.34
C THR A 10 11.21 12.78 33.66
N PRO A 11 10.09 12.44 33.00
CA PRO A 11 9.59 11.08 33.03
C PRO A 11 10.54 10.21 32.20
N SER A 12 11.16 9.23 32.84
CA SER A 12 11.68 8.04 32.18
C SER A 12 10.54 7.35 31.46
N PHE A 13 10.71 7.03 30.18
CA PHE A 13 9.79 6.18 29.41
C PHE A 13 10.15 4.71 29.65
N PRO A 14 9.39 3.93 30.44
CA PRO A 14 9.30 2.50 30.24
C PRO A 14 8.15 2.26 29.26
N TYR A 15 8.39 1.50 28.20
CA TYR A 15 7.47 0.59 27.50
C TYR A 15 7.95 0.47 26.05
N SER A 16 8.69 -0.60 25.78
CA SER A 16 8.87 -1.11 24.43
C SER A 16 7.51 -1.64 23.97
N TYR A 17 6.76 -0.82 23.24
CA TYR A 17 5.67 -1.35 22.43
C TYR A 17 6.29 -2.19 21.32
N ARG A 18 6.08 -3.51 21.43
CA ARG A 18 6.27 -4.42 20.31
C ARG A 18 5.22 -4.03 19.27
N TYR A 19 5.63 -3.32 18.23
CA TYR A 19 4.80 -3.07 17.06
C TYR A 19 4.28 -4.43 16.58
N ARG A 20 2.97 -4.65 16.71
CA ARG A 20 2.28 -5.64 15.89
C ARG A 20 2.16 -4.94 14.53
N LEU A 21 3.06 -5.28 13.60
CA LEU A 21 2.89 -4.96 12.19
C LEU A 21 1.51 -5.50 11.78
N ASP A 22 0.60 -4.60 11.44
CA ASP A 22 -0.63 -4.99 10.75
C ASP A 22 -0.23 -5.31 9.29
N ASP A 23 -0.80 -6.36 8.70
CA ASP A 23 -0.65 -6.73 7.28
C ASP A 23 -0.84 -5.56 6.29
N GLN A 24 -1.45 -4.45 6.73
CA GLN A 24 -1.74 -3.28 5.92
C GLN A 24 -0.49 -2.43 5.59
N ASP A 25 0.53 -2.45 6.44
CA ASP A 25 1.78 -1.72 6.18
C ASP A 25 2.70 -2.50 5.22
N GLU A 26 2.75 -3.84 5.31
CA GLU A 26 3.42 -4.70 4.32
C GLU A 26 2.70 -4.66 2.95
N LEU A 27 1.37 -4.59 2.96
CA LEU A 27 0.56 -4.47 1.74
C LEU A 27 0.82 -3.15 1.00
N ASN A 28 0.88 -2.01 1.71
CA ASN A 28 1.19 -0.71 1.09
C ASN A 28 2.60 -0.69 0.49
N GLN A 29 3.54 -1.43 1.10
CA GLN A 29 4.91 -1.53 0.62
C GLN A 29 5.03 -2.38 -0.66
N ASN A 30 4.22 -3.43 -0.78
CA ASN A 30 4.17 -4.25 -1.98
C ASN A 30 3.42 -3.52 -3.13
N TYR A 31 2.36 -2.77 -2.84
CA TYR A 31 1.69 -1.93 -3.86
C TYR A 31 2.57 -0.80 -4.39
N LEU A 32 3.37 -0.16 -3.53
CA LEU A 32 4.32 0.88 -3.95
C LEU A 32 5.46 0.31 -4.80
N ALA A 33 5.86 -0.95 -4.55
CA ALA A 33 6.86 -1.64 -5.37
C ALA A 33 6.29 -1.97 -6.76
N ASP A 34 5.03 -2.39 -6.85
CA ASP A 34 4.35 -2.67 -8.12
C ASP A 34 4.13 -1.37 -8.94
N GLU A 35 3.84 -0.23 -8.30
CA GLU A 35 3.74 1.08 -8.97
C GLU A 35 5.10 1.62 -9.46
N GLU A 36 6.20 1.35 -8.73
CA GLU A 36 7.57 1.68 -9.19
C GLU A 36 7.97 0.85 -10.42
N GLU A 37 7.57 -0.42 -10.48
CA GLU A 37 7.86 -1.32 -11.60
C GLU A 37 7.05 -0.93 -12.86
N GLU A 38 5.76 -0.55 -12.70
CA GLU A 38 4.90 -0.06 -13.80
C GLU A 38 5.35 1.33 -14.31
N ALA A 39 5.86 2.21 -13.42
CA ALA A 39 6.41 3.52 -13.80
C ALA A 39 7.77 3.40 -14.54
N GLU A 40 8.61 2.43 -14.19
CA GLU A 40 9.84 2.12 -14.94
C GLU A 40 9.53 1.53 -16.32
N GLU A 41 8.45 0.75 -16.46
CA GLU A 41 8.00 0.21 -17.75
C GLU A 41 7.38 1.30 -18.66
N GLU A 42 6.55 2.20 -18.11
CA GLU A 42 5.98 3.33 -18.89
C GLU A 42 7.04 4.35 -19.31
N ALA A 43 8.06 4.60 -18.47
CA ALA A 43 9.21 5.44 -18.83
C ALA A 43 10.04 4.84 -19.97
N ARG A 44 9.99 3.51 -20.17
CA ARG A 44 10.69 2.79 -21.24
C ARG A 44 9.95 2.82 -22.58
N VAL A 45 8.63 3.03 -22.56
CA VAL A 45 7.78 2.96 -23.76
C VAL A 45 7.49 4.34 -24.37
N MET A 46 7.65 5.44 -23.63
CA MET A 46 7.50 6.80 -24.16
C MET A 46 8.81 7.41 -24.67
N VAL A 47 9.40 6.82 -25.72
CA VAL A 47 10.33 7.53 -26.61
C VAL A 47 9.93 7.25 -28.06
N VAL A 48 9.23 8.22 -28.67
CA VAL A 48 8.93 8.27 -30.12
C VAL A 48 10.08 9.00 -30.83
N PRO A 49 10.54 8.55 -32.02
CA PRO A 49 11.79 8.98 -32.60
C PRO A 49 11.65 10.30 -33.36
N LYS A 50 12.69 11.12 -33.35
CA LYS A 50 12.82 12.30 -34.20
C LYS A 50 14.20 12.33 -34.87
N SER A 51 14.15 12.30 -36.21
CA SER A 51 15.18 12.65 -37.22
C SER A 51 16.48 11.84 -37.22
N GLU A 52 16.50 10.78 -38.02
CA GLU A 52 17.66 9.91 -38.34
C GLU A 52 18.50 10.41 -39.54
N GLU A 53 18.23 11.57 -40.14
CA GLU A 53 18.92 11.98 -41.38
C GLU A 53 20.13 12.93 -41.18
N GLU A 54 20.46 13.33 -39.94
CA GLU A 54 21.67 14.14 -39.66
C GLU A 54 22.78 13.37 -38.91
N GLU A 55 22.52 12.14 -38.45
CA GLU A 55 23.52 11.31 -37.74
C GLU A 55 24.32 10.39 -38.69
N GLU A 56 23.74 9.94 -39.81
CA GLU A 56 24.44 9.06 -40.77
C GLU A 56 25.59 9.74 -41.55
N GLU A 57 25.62 11.07 -41.65
CA GLU A 57 26.72 11.78 -42.33
C GLU A 57 27.94 11.98 -41.41
N LYS A 58 27.75 11.97 -40.08
CA LYS A 58 28.87 12.10 -39.13
C LYS A 58 29.54 10.76 -38.81
N GLU A 59 28.76 9.68 -38.75
CA GLU A 59 29.32 8.33 -38.55
C GLU A 59 30.22 7.88 -39.72
N LYS A 60 29.98 8.37 -40.94
CA LYS A 60 30.83 8.06 -42.11
C LYS A 60 32.14 8.84 -42.15
N GLU A 61 32.20 10.04 -41.55
CA GLU A 61 33.46 10.80 -41.45
C GLU A 61 34.35 10.23 -40.32
N GLU A 62 33.78 9.72 -39.24
CA GLU A 62 34.55 9.08 -38.15
C GLU A 62 35.05 7.67 -38.52
N GLU A 63 34.29 6.87 -39.30
CA GLU A 63 34.76 5.56 -39.79
C GLU A 63 35.92 5.64 -40.81
N GLU A 64 36.06 6.75 -41.56
CA GLU A 64 37.18 6.97 -42.49
C GLU A 64 38.47 7.47 -41.80
N GLU A 65 38.35 8.10 -40.62
CA GLU A 65 39.52 8.45 -39.80
C GLU A 65 40.03 7.25 -38.98
N GLU A 66 39.15 6.40 -38.42
CA GLU A 66 39.59 5.19 -37.69
C GLU A 66 40.27 4.14 -38.61
N LYS A 67 39.83 4.00 -39.87
CA LYS A 67 40.46 3.07 -40.83
C LYS A 67 41.85 3.49 -41.31
N LYS A 68 42.27 4.75 -41.09
CA LYS A 68 43.62 5.23 -41.45
C LYS A 68 44.66 5.02 -40.36
N GLU A 69 44.26 4.81 -39.11
CA GLU A 69 45.22 4.55 -38.02
C GLU A 69 45.47 3.05 -37.78
N GLU A 70 44.64 2.14 -38.32
CA GLU A 70 44.81 0.69 -38.16
C GLU A 70 45.81 0.01 -39.13
N GLU A 71 46.33 0.69 -40.17
CA GLU A 71 47.31 0.07 -41.10
C GLU A 71 48.81 0.27 -40.73
N GLU A 72 49.16 1.02 -39.69
CA GLU A 72 50.54 1.13 -39.22
C GLU A 72 50.74 0.53 -37.81
N GLY A 73 50.71 -0.80 -37.72
CA GLY A 73 50.98 -1.45 -36.44
C GLY A 73 50.93 -2.97 -36.42
N GLN A 74 51.65 -3.67 -37.31
CA GLN A 74 51.86 -5.12 -37.13
C GLN A 74 52.83 -5.42 -35.97
N GLY A 75 52.33 -6.10 -34.94
CA GLY A 75 53.16 -6.86 -33.99
C GLY A 75 52.46 -7.25 -32.68
N GLN A 76 51.95 -8.48 -32.59
CA GLN A 76 51.55 -9.13 -31.31
C GLN A 76 52.73 -9.93 -30.73
N PRO A 77 52.84 -10.17 -29.39
CA PRO A 77 51.80 -10.89 -28.64
C PRO A 77 51.54 -10.48 -27.15
N THR A 78 50.32 -10.84 -26.71
CA THR A 78 49.90 -11.36 -25.38
C THR A 78 50.07 -10.56 -24.08
N GLY A 79 48.96 -10.45 -23.33
CA GLY A 79 48.94 -10.53 -21.86
C GLY A 79 48.91 -9.23 -21.05
N ASN A 80 49.24 -8.08 -21.64
CA ASN A 80 49.60 -6.89 -20.86
C ASN A 80 48.75 -5.62 -21.09
N THR A 81 47.82 -5.59 -22.05
CA THR A 81 47.04 -4.38 -22.37
C THR A 81 46.01 -4.00 -21.30
N TRP A 82 45.32 -4.97 -20.68
CA TRP A 82 44.42 -4.72 -19.55
C TRP A 82 45.19 -4.29 -18.30
N TRP A 83 46.35 -4.90 -18.05
CA TRP A 83 47.25 -4.49 -16.96
C TRP A 83 47.82 -3.09 -17.18
N GLN A 84 48.15 -2.71 -18.42
CA GLN A 84 48.56 -1.35 -18.77
C GLN A 84 47.42 -0.34 -18.59
N LYS A 85 46.18 -0.67 -19.01
CA LYS A 85 45.01 0.19 -18.76
C LYS A 85 44.70 0.33 -17.26
N LEU A 86 44.81 -0.75 -16.49
CA LEU A 86 44.69 -0.70 -15.04
C LEU A 86 45.84 0.06 -14.37
N GLN A 87 47.06 -0.02 -14.90
CA GLN A 87 48.20 0.76 -14.42
C GLN A 87 47.95 2.26 -14.66
N ILE A 88 47.48 2.64 -15.85
CA ILE A 88 47.13 4.05 -16.15
C ILE A 88 45.97 4.53 -15.26
N MET A 89 44.93 3.72 -15.07
CA MET A 89 43.84 4.04 -14.15
C MET A 89 44.32 4.14 -12.69
N SER A 90 45.17 3.22 -12.25
CA SER A 90 45.78 3.22 -10.92
C SER A 90 46.68 4.43 -10.70
N GLU A 91 47.45 4.83 -11.70
CA GLU A 91 48.37 5.97 -11.67
C GLU A 91 47.61 7.31 -11.74
N TYR A 92 46.46 7.35 -12.42
CA TYR A 92 45.52 8.46 -12.36
C TYR A 92 44.82 8.59 -11.00
N LEU A 93 44.44 7.46 -10.39
CA LEU A 93 43.83 7.43 -9.05
C LEU A 93 44.84 7.81 -7.95
N TRP A 94 46.07 7.32 -8.05
CA TRP A 94 47.10 7.53 -7.03
C TRP A 94 48.50 7.64 -7.65
N ASP A 95 49.10 8.82 -7.52
CA ASP A 95 50.50 9.07 -7.84
C ASP A 95 51.36 8.85 -6.57
N PRO A 96 52.10 7.73 -6.45
CA PRO A 96 52.90 7.42 -5.27
C PRO A 96 54.14 8.31 -5.12
N GLU A 97 54.64 8.94 -6.19
CA GLU A 97 55.83 9.81 -6.14
C GLU A 97 55.48 11.19 -5.57
N ARG A 98 54.29 11.72 -5.91
CA ARG A 98 53.85 13.05 -5.48
C ARG A 98 52.81 13.04 -4.36
N ARG A 99 52.35 11.85 -3.91
CA ARG A 99 51.27 11.66 -2.91
C ARG A 99 50.00 12.45 -3.27
N MET A 100 49.61 12.41 -4.54
CA MET A 100 48.39 13.05 -5.04
C MET A 100 47.34 11.98 -5.35
N PHE A 101 46.12 12.20 -4.87
CA PHE A 101 44.95 11.38 -5.20
C PHE A 101 44.11 12.19 -6.19
N LEU A 102 43.74 11.62 -7.35
CA LEU A 102 42.91 12.29 -8.37
C LEU A 102 43.33 13.75 -8.65
N ALA A 103 44.62 13.95 -8.97
CA ALA A 103 45.22 15.25 -9.31
C ALA A 103 45.22 16.35 -8.21
N ARG A 104 45.01 16.00 -6.93
CA ARG A 104 45.06 16.95 -5.80
C ARG A 104 45.89 16.41 -4.62
N THR A 105 46.56 17.30 -3.90
CA THR A 105 47.36 16.92 -2.71
C THR A 105 46.46 16.51 -1.55
N GLY A 106 46.89 15.57 -0.70
CA GLY A 106 46.11 15.12 0.47
C GLY A 106 45.69 16.27 1.42
N GLN A 107 46.47 17.35 1.48
CA GLN A 107 46.12 18.56 2.23
C GLN A 107 44.91 19.30 1.64
N SER A 108 44.83 19.40 0.30
CA SER A 108 43.68 20.02 -0.38
C SER A 108 42.43 19.15 -0.27
N TRP A 109 42.56 17.83 -0.37
CA TRP A 109 41.45 16.89 -0.13
C TRP A 109 40.89 17.00 1.28
N SER A 110 41.75 17.04 2.30
CA SER A 110 41.32 17.22 3.70
C SER A 110 40.58 18.54 3.90
N LEU A 111 41.06 19.63 3.30
CA LEU A 111 40.41 20.95 3.38
C LEU A 111 39.05 20.97 2.65
N ILE A 112 38.94 20.34 1.48
CA ILE A 112 37.69 20.20 0.74
C ILE A 112 36.69 19.38 1.57
N LEU A 113 37.08 18.20 2.05
CA LEU A 113 36.22 17.33 2.85
C LEU A 113 35.73 18.04 4.13
N LEU A 114 36.60 18.80 4.78
CA LEU A 114 36.24 19.59 5.96
C LEU A 114 35.23 20.69 5.63
N ILE A 115 35.42 21.43 4.52
CA ILE A 115 34.45 22.46 4.09
C ILE A 115 33.10 21.83 3.76
N TYR A 116 33.08 20.75 2.98
CA TYR A 116 31.85 20.04 2.64
C TYR A 116 31.17 19.44 3.87
N PHE A 117 31.95 18.93 4.84
CA PHE A 117 31.40 18.44 6.10
C PHE A 117 30.64 19.54 6.85
N PHE A 118 31.25 20.72 7.05
CA PHE A 118 30.57 21.82 7.74
C PHE A 118 29.41 22.40 6.93
N PHE A 119 29.56 22.48 5.60
CA PHE A 119 28.49 22.91 4.71
C PHE A 119 27.26 21.99 4.83
N TYR A 120 27.44 20.68 4.63
CA TYR A 120 26.34 19.72 4.74
C TYR A 120 25.81 19.59 6.17
N ALA A 121 26.64 19.72 7.19
CA ALA A 121 26.18 19.76 8.58
C ALA A 121 25.25 20.96 8.84
N SER A 122 25.60 22.15 8.33
CA SER A 122 24.74 23.34 8.45
C SER A 122 23.45 23.21 7.65
N LEU A 123 23.51 22.62 6.44
CA LEU A 123 22.34 22.35 5.61
C LEU A 123 21.39 21.35 6.31
N ALA A 124 21.94 20.26 6.84
CA ALA A 124 21.19 19.26 7.59
C ALA A 124 20.55 19.87 8.86
N ALA A 125 21.23 20.79 9.55
CA ALA A 125 20.68 21.48 10.70
C ALA A 125 19.47 22.36 10.32
N VAL A 126 19.55 23.09 9.20
CA VAL A 126 18.43 23.91 8.70
C VAL A 126 17.25 23.02 8.31
N ILE A 127 17.49 21.92 7.56
CA ILE A 127 16.43 20.97 7.18
C ILE A 127 15.79 20.34 8.42
N THR A 128 16.59 19.92 9.40
CA THR A 128 16.10 19.35 10.66
C THR A 128 15.25 20.35 11.43
N LEU A 129 15.67 21.62 11.50
CA LEU A 129 14.88 22.67 12.12
C LEU A 129 13.54 22.89 11.39
N CYS A 130 13.55 22.97 10.06
CA CYS A 130 12.33 23.09 9.26
C CYS A 130 11.37 21.91 9.50
N MET A 131 11.88 20.67 9.45
CA MET A 131 11.08 19.47 9.73
C MET A 131 10.54 19.46 11.17
N TYR A 132 11.36 19.87 12.15
CA TYR A 132 10.92 19.98 13.54
C TYR A 132 9.79 21.02 13.71
N THR A 133 9.92 22.20 13.09
CA THR A 133 8.85 23.20 13.12
C THR A 133 7.57 22.71 12.45
N LEU A 134 7.68 21.96 11.36
CA LEU A 134 6.53 21.33 10.70
C LEU A 134 5.83 20.35 11.65
N PHE A 135 6.55 19.45 12.32
CA PHE A 135 5.95 18.50 13.25
C PHE A 135 5.27 19.16 14.46
N LEU A 136 5.72 20.34 14.89
CA LEU A 136 5.02 21.10 15.94
C LEU A 136 3.68 21.68 15.48
N THR A 137 3.46 21.83 14.16
CA THR A 137 2.20 22.34 13.60
C THR A 137 1.18 21.26 13.29
N ILE A 138 1.57 19.98 13.34
CA ILE A 138 0.72 18.85 12.99
C ILE A 138 0.30 18.11 14.26
N SER A 139 -1.01 17.90 14.41
CA SER A 139 -1.56 17.01 15.43
C SER A 139 -1.31 15.54 15.09
N PRO A 140 -0.86 14.70 16.04
CA PRO A 140 -0.64 13.28 15.77
C PRO A 140 -1.96 12.48 15.66
N TYR A 141 -3.08 13.03 16.15
CA TYR A 141 -4.36 12.33 16.25
C TYR A 141 -5.23 12.45 15.00
N ILE A 142 -5.30 13.64 14.40
CA ILE A 142 -6.16 13.94 13.26
C ILE A 142 -5.32 14.55 12.13
N PRO A 143 -5.48 14.08 10.88
CA PRO A 143 -4.79 14.70 9.73
C PRO A 143 -5.40 16.06 9.39
N THR A 144 -4.54 17.02 9.04
CA THR A 144 -4.96 18.38 8.67
C THR A 144 -5.76 18.44 7.36
N PHE A 145 -5.45 17.57 6.40
CA PHE A 145 -6.12 17.51 5.10
C PHE A 145 -6.58 16.09 4.77
N THR A 146 -7.89 15.93 4.53
CA THR A 146 -8.52 14.63 4.18
C THR A 146 -9.09 14.59 2.76
N GLU A 147 -8.91 15.64 1.97
CA GLU A 147 -9.59 15.78 0.68
C GLU A 147 -9.11 14.77 -0.37
N ARG A 148 -7.86 14.31 -0.29
CA ARG A 148 -7.31 13.31 -1.22
C ARG A 148 -7.81 11.89 -0.97
N VAL A 149 -8.38 11.61 0.20
CA VAL A 149 -8.85 10.26 0.57
C VAL A 149 -10.37 10.13 0.48
N LYS A 150 -11.08 11.21 0.13
CA LYS A 150 -12.52 11.20 -0.12
C LYS A 150 -12.74 11.08 -1.63
N PRO A 151 -13.60 10.15 -2.11
CA PRO A 151 -14.44 9.20 -1.39
C PRO A 151 -13.67 7.95 -0.90
N PRO A 152 -14.22 7.18 0.07
CA PRO A 152 -13.55 5.99 0.59
C PRO A 152 -13.38 4.90 -0.48
N GLY A 153 -12.19 4.32 -0.49
CA GLY A 153 -11.90 3.11 -1.24
C GLY A 153 -12.54 1.85 -0.66
N VAL A 154 -12.60 0.81 -1.48
CA VAL A 154 -13.11 -0.52 -1.14
C VAL A 154 -12.01 -1.55 -1.31
N MET A 155 -11.89 -2.43 -0.33
CA MET A 155 -10.96 -3.56 -0.34
C MET A 155 -11.74 -4.86 -0.20
N ILE A 156 -11.26 -5.92 -0.83
CA ILE A 156 -11.83 -7.27 -0.70
C ILE A 156 -10.84 -8.23 -0.02
N ARG A 157 -11.39 -9.27 0.61
CA ARG A 157 -10.64 -10.41 1.17
C ARG A 157 -11.33 -11.72 0.75
N PRO A 158 -10.59 -12.79 0.46
CA PRO A 158 -9.14 -12.93 0.58
C PRO A 158 -8.37 -12.15 -0.49
N PHE A 159 -7.08 -11.92 -0.25
CA PHE A 159 -6.22 -11.27 -1.24
C PHE A 159 -5.90 -12.29 -2.34
N ALA A 160 -6.19 -11.92 -3.58
CA ALA A 160 -5.83 -12.67 -4.78
C ALA A 160 -4.97 -11.79 -5.66
N HIS A 161 -3.89 -12.35 -6.23
CA HIS A 161 -3.06 -11.65 -7.18
C HIS A 161 -3.91 -11.18 -8.36
N SER A 162 -3.77 -9.91 -8.77
CA SER A 162 -4.58 -9.27 -9.83
C SER A 162 -6.11 -9.31 -9.63
N LEU A 163 -6.61 -9.58 -8.41
CA LEU A 163 -8.04 -9.76 -8.10
C LEU A 163 -8.72 -10.85 -8.95
N ASN A 164 -7.96 -11.87 -9.34
CA ASN A 164 -8.47 -13.01 -10.10
C ASN A 164 -8.57 -14.22 -9.16
N PHE A 165 -9.79 -14.57 -8.78
CA PHE A 165 -10.08 -15.77 -7.98
C PHE A 165 -10.23 -16.95 -8.93
N ASN A 166 -9.15 -17.69 -9.12
CA ASN A 166 -9.16 -18.95 -9.85
C ASN A 166 -8.99 -20.11 -8.86
N PHE A 167 -9.91 -21.06 -8.85
CA PHE A 167 -9.79 -22.29 -8.07
C PHE A 167 -10.64 -23.42 -8.64
N ASN A 168 -10.23 -24.65 -8.31
CA ASN A 168 -10.96 -25.85 -8.64
C ASN A 168 -11.64 -26.41 -7.38
N VAL A 169 -12.95 -26.67 -7.46
CA VAL A 169 -13.73 -27.21 -6.35
C VAL A 169 -13.23 -28.59 -5.90
N SER A 170 -12.78 -29.40 -6.86
CA SER A 170 -12.31 -30.77 -6.63
C SER A 170 -10.90 -30.83 -6.00
N GLU A 171 -10.10 -29.77 -6.11
CA GLU A 171 -8.71 -29.73 -5.67
C GLU A 171 -8.51 -28.73 -4.51
N PRO A 172 -8.42 -29.21 -3.24
CA PRO A 172 -8.34 -28.36 -2.07
C PRO A 172 -7.15 -27.40 -2.06
N ASP A 173 -6.02 -27.84 -2.60
CA ASP A 173 -4.78 -27.06 -2.61
C ASP A 173 -4.92 -25.72 -3.37
N THR A 174 -5.87 -25.65 -4.32
CA THR A 174 -6.14 -24.44 -5.11
C THR A 174 -6.89 -23.34 -4.37
N TRP A 175 -7.64 -23.65 -3.30
CA TRP A 175 -8.41 -22.66 -2.54
C TRP A 175 -8.05 -22.59 -1.05
N GLN A 176 -7.21 -23.51 -0.57
CA GLN A 176 -6.79 -23.55 0.83
C GLN A 176 -6.13 -22.24 1.28
N HIS A 177 -5.36 -21.56 0.41
CA HIS A 177 -4.72 -20.28 0.74
C HIS A 177 -5.75 -19.15 0.95
N TYR A 178 -6.84 -19.15 0.19
CA TYR A 178 -7.95 -18.21 0.37
C TYR A 178 -8.60 -18.40 1.75
N VAL A 179 -8.88 -19.65 2.13
CA VAL A 179 -9.48 -20.01 3.42
C VAL A 179 -8.55 -19.65 4.59
N ILE A 180 -7.26 -19.93 4.48
CA ILE A 180 -6.27 -19.58 5.51
C ILE A 180 -6.21 -18.05 5.68
N SER A 181 -6.17 -17.30 4.58
CA SER A 181 -6.16 -15.83 4.59
C SER A 181 -7.41 -15.25 5.24
N LEU A 182 -8.60 -15.78 4.90
CA LEU A 182 -9.87 -15.36 5.50
C LEU A 182 -9.92 -15.66 7.00
N ASN A 183 -9.52 -16.88 7.40
CA ASN A 183 -9.55 -17.24 8.81
C ASN A 183 -8.55 -16.41 9.62
N GLY A 184 -7.34 -16.17 9.10
CA GLY A 184 -6.32 -15.30 9.71
C GLY A 184 -6.84 -13.88 9.89
N PHE A 185 -7.45 -13.30 8.85
CA PHE A 185 -8.06 -11.97 8.90
C PHE A 185 -9.19 -11.87 9.94
N LEU A 186 -10.04 -12.91 10.04
CA LEU A 186 -11.19 -12.93 10.94
C LEU A 186 -10.83 -13.20 12.42
N GLN A 187 -9.57 -13.53 12.75
CA GLN A 187 -9.17 -13.77 14.15
C GLN A 187 -9.42 -12.54 15.04
N GLY A 188 -9.19 -11.33 14.51
CA GLY A 188 -9.46 -10.08 15.22
C GLY A 188 -10.95 -9.78 15.46
N TYR A 189 -11.85 -10.49 14.79
CA TYR A 189 -13.30 -10.31 14.86
C TYR A 189 -14.00 -11.35 15.73
N ASN A 190 -13.27 -12.28 16.35
CA ASN A 190 -13.85 -13.31 17.20
C ASN A 190 -14.72 -12.68 18.31
N ASP A 191 -15.91 -13.23 18.51
CA ASP A 191 -16.96 -12.66 19.37
C ASP A 191 -16.46 -12.39 20.80
N SER A 192 -15.71 -13.33 21.38
CA SER A 192 -15.15 -13.19 22.74
C SER A 192 -14.18 -12.02 22.87
N LEU A 193 -13.33 -11.78 21.87
CA LEU A 193 -12.38 -10.66 21.87
C LEU A 193 -13.10 -9.33 21.70
N GLN A 194 -14.14 -9.30 20.85
CA GLN A 194 -14.94 -8.10 20.64
C GLN A 194 -15.73 -7.74 21.89
N GLU A 195 -16.30 -8.72 22.58
CA GLU A 195 -17.04 -8.49 23.83
C GLU A 195 -16.16 -7.99 24.97
N GLU A 196 -14.88 -8.41 25.02
CA GLU A 196 -13.92 -7.96 26.03
C GLU A 196 -13.40 -6.54 25.75
N MET A 197 -13.06 -6.24 24.49
CA MET A 197 -12.31 -5.03 24.14
C MET A 197 -13.19 -3.85 23.71
N ASN A 198 -14.41 -4.11 23.23
CA ASN A 198 -15.27 -3.15 22.54
C ASN A 198 -16.67 -3.06 23.19
N VAL A 199 -17.42 -2.00 22.89
CA VAL A 199 -18.77 -1.75 23.44
C VAL A 199 -19.88 -2.05 22.43
N ASP A 200 -21.04 -2.46 22.93
CA ASP A 200 -22.24 -2.58 22.09
C ASP A 200 -22.80 -1.18 21.79
N CYS A 201 -23.00 -0.89 20.50
CA CYS A 201 -23.42 0.41 20.00
C CYS A 201 -24.80 0.31 19.34
N PRO A 202 -25.67 1.34 19.51
CA PRO A 202 -27.00 1.34 18.91
C PRO A 202 -26.91 1.37 17.38
N PRO A 203 -27.64 0.48 16.68
CA PRO A 203 -27.63 0.45 15.21
C PRO A 203 -28.34 1.67 14.61
N GLY A 204 -27.89 2.09 13.42
CA GLY A 204 -28.53 3.14 12.62
C GLY A 204 -28.25 4.59 13.07
N GLN A 205 -27.37 4.80 14.05
CA GLN A 205 -26.96 6.12 14.52
C GLN A 205 -25.44 6.22 14.56
N TYR A 206 -24.89 7.43 14.39
CA TYR A 206 -23.45 7.65 14.55
C TYR A 206 -23.02 7.47 16.00
N PHE A 207 -21.85 6.86 16.20
CA PHE A 207 -21.23 6.77 17.52
C PHE A 207 -20.30 7.96 17.77
N ILE A 208 -20.93 9.11 18.02
CA ILE A 208 -20.22 10.35 18.32
C ILE A 208 -19.78 10.31 19.78
N GLN A 209 -18.47 10.51 20.01
CA GLN A 209 -17.86 10.55 21.33
C GLN A 209 -17.24 11.92 21.54
N ASP A 210 -17.86 12.69 22.43
CA ASP A 210 -17.34 13.99 22.84
C ASP A 210 -16.07 13.80 23.69
N GLY A 211 -15.19 14.81 23.70
CA GLY A 211 -13.95 14.83 24.47
C GLY A 211 -12.79 15.38 23.65
N ASP A 212 -11.64 15.55 24.30
CA ASP A 212 -10.43 16.06 23.64
C ASP A 212 -9.91 15.05 22.59
N GLU A 213 -9.08 15.53 21.66
CA GLU A 213 -8.53 14.71 20.56
C GLU A 213 -7.61 13.59 21.06
N ASP A 214 -7.00 13.79 22.22
CA ASP A 214 -5.98 12.90 22.79
C ASP A 214 -6.58 11.74 23.60
N GLU A 215 -7.89 11.77 23.86
CA GLU A 215 -8.56 10.80 24.70
C GLU A 215 -8.86 9.49 23.95
N ASP A 216 -8.69 8.37 24.66
CA ASP A 216 -9.04 7.05 24.14
C ASP A 216 -10.55 6.96 23.86
N LYS A 217 -10.90 6.68 22.60
CA LYS A 217 -12.27 6.52 22.13
C LYS A 217 -12.62 5.03 22.07
N LYS A 218 -13.84 4.70 22.49
CA LYS A 218 -14.37 3.33 22.49
C LYS A 218 -14.73 2.89 21.08
N ALA A 219 -14.54 1.62 20.77
CA ALA A 219 -14.93 1.03 19.50
C ALA A 219 -16.21 0.20 19.64
N CYS A 220 -17.00 0.17 18.56
CA CYS A 220 -18.19 -0.65 18.47
C CYS A 220 -17.83 -2.09 18.11
N GLN A 221 -18.52 -3.04 18.74
CA GLN A 221 -18.33 -4.46 18.46
C GLN A 221 -18.78 -4.84 17.04
N PHE A 222 -17.91 -5.50 16.28
CA PHE A 222 -18.29 -6.23 15.07
C PHE A 222 -17.99 -7.71 15.28
N LYS A 223 -19.04 -8.51 15.53
CA LYS A 223 -18.91 -9.94 15.82
C LYS A 223 -18.73 -10.74 14.54
N ARG A 224 -17.84 -11.73 14.57
CA ARG A 224 -17.60 -12.68 13.47
C ARG A 224 -18.87 -13.46 13.12
N SER A 225 -19.72 -13.74 14.11
CA SER A 225 -21.04 -14.37 13.92
C SER A 225 -21.99 -13.59 13.01
N PHE A 226 -21.82 -12.27 12.85
CA PHE A 226 -22.65 -11.47 11.94
C PHE A 226 -22.48 -11.87 10.46
N LEU A 227 -21.37 -12.53 10.11
CA LEU A 227 -21.10 -13.02 8.75
C LEU A 227 -21.75 -14.38 8.45
N LYS A 228 -22.46 -14.99 9.41
CA LYS A 228 -23.19 -16.28 9.27
C LYS A 228 -22.33 -17.35 8.60
N ASN A 229 -22.78 -17.95 7.49
CA ASN A 229 -22.06 -18.99 6.74
C ASN A 229 -20.65 -18.56 6.31
N CYS A 230 -20.43 -17.26 6.06
CA CYS A 230 -19.12 -16.72 5.67
C CYS A 230 -18.22 -16.37 6.86
N SER A 231 -18.61 -16.75 8.08
CA SER A 231 -17.81 -16.51 9.28
C SER A 231 -16.68 -17.53 9.44
N GLY A 232 -16.77 -18.72 8.85
CA GLY A 232 -15.83 -19.81 9.18
C GLY A 232 -16.20 -20.59 10.45
N LEU A 233 -17.30 -20.24 11.13
CA LEU A 233 -17.79 -20.95 12.32
C LEU A 233 -18.72 -22.11 11.95
N GLU A 234 -19.67 -21.84 11.04
CA GLU A 234 -20.58 -22.87 10.51
C GLU A 234 -19.93 -23.69 9.40
N ASP A 235 -19.29 -23.00 8.44
CA ASP A 235 -18.53 -23.61 7.36
C ASP A 235 -17.06 -23.14 7.40
N PRO A 236 -16.11 -23.99 7.82
CA PRO A 236 -14.70 -23.63 7.89
C PRO A 236 -14.06 -23.41 6.51
N THR A 237 -14.70 -23.85 5.42
CA THR A 237 -14.21 -23.69 4.05
C THR A 237 -14.74 -22.44 3.35
N PHE A 238 -15.55 -21.61 4.03
CA PHE A 238 -16.09 -20.36 3.46
C PHE A 238 -16.79 -20.56 2.11
N GLY A 239 -17.42 -21.72 1.90
CA GLY A 239 -18.14 -22.12 0.69
C GLY A 239 -17.26 -22.51 -0.51
N TYR A 240 -15.92 -22.42 -0.42
CA TYR A 240 -15.01 -22.79 -1.51
C TYR A 240 -15.13 -24.27 -1.90
N SER A 241 -15.31 -25.17 -0.93
CA SER A 241 -15.48 -26.61 -1.16
C SER A 241 -16.76 -26.98 -1.93
N THR A 242 -17.75 -26.10 -1.95
CA THR A 242 -19.03 -26.32 -2.67
C THR A 242 -19.10 -25.55 -3.99
N GLY A 243 -18.07 -24.76 -4.31
CA GLY A 243 -18.08 -23.82 -5.43
C GLY A 243 -19.00 -22.62 -5.20
N GLN A 244 -19.26 -22.27 -3.93
CA GLN A 244 -20.03 -21.08 -3.52
C GLN A 244 -19.15 -20.16 -2.67
N PRO A 245 -18.14 -19.49 -3.23
CA PRO A 245 -17.14 -18.78 -2.44
C PRO A 245 -17.73 -17.57 -1.70
N CYS A 246 -17.22 -17.33 -0.48
CA CYS A 246 -17.45 -16.10 0.27
C CYS A 246 -16.30 -15.11 0.08
N ILE A 247 -16.63 -13.89 -0.36
CA ILE A 247 -15.68 -12.78 -0.46
C ILE A 247 -16.12 -11.68 0.52
N LEU A 248 -15.21 -11.23 1.38
CA LEU A 248 -15.47 -10.15 2.33
C LEU A 248 -15.14 -8.81 1.70
N LEU A 249 -16.02 -7.85 1.85
CA LEU A 249 -15.83 -6.47 1.43
C LEU A 249 -15.66 -5.58 2.66
N LYS A 250 -14.57 -4.80 2.66
CA LYS A 250 -14.18 -3.86 3.71
C LYS A 250 -14.06 -2.47 3.11
N MET A 251 -14.65 -1.47 3.78
CA MET A 251 -14.48 -0.07 3.40
C MET A 251 -13.22 0.52 4.05
N ASN A 252 -12.51 1.41 3.34
CA ASN A 252 -11.35 2.10 3.89
C ASN A 252 -11.77 3.07 5.00
N ARG A 253 -11.09 2.99 6.14
CA ARG A 253 -11.32 3.87 7.29
C ARG A 253 -10.71 5.26 7.02
N ILE A 254 -11.50 6.30 7.23
CA ILE A 254 -11.07 7.70 7.11
C ILE A 254 -11.44 8.41 8.41
N VAL A 255 -10.48 9.15 8.97
CA VAL A 255 -10.69 9.89 10.23
C VAL A 255 -11.78 10.93 10.02
N GLY A 256 -12.77 10.97 10.92
CA GLY A 256 -13.87 11.93 10.88
C GLY A 256 -14.90 11.67 9.76
N PHE A 257 -14.75 10.62 8.95
CA PHE A 257 -15.68 10.34 7.86
C PHE A 257 -17.08 9.97 8.37
N ARG A 258 -18.09 10.59 7.75
CA ARG A 258 -19.50 10.36 8.02
C ARG A 258 -20.23 10.31 6.67
N PRO A 259 -20.88 9.18 6.32
CA PRO A 259 -21.77 9.13 5.16
C PRO A 259 -22.79 10.27 5.20
N GLU A 260 -22.99 11.00 4.10
CA GLU A 260 -23.87 12.17 4.09
C GLU A 260 -25.35 11.76 4.32
N LEU A 261 -26.06 12.52 5.18
CA LEU A 261 -27.47 12.34 5.60
C LEU A 261 -27.84 11.21 6.56
N GLY A 262 -26.89 10.48 7.13
CA GLY A 262 -27.24 9.42 8.07
C GLY A 262 -27.98 8.27 7.39
N ASP A 263 -27.71 8.05 6.11
CA ASP A 263 -28.09 6.84 5.39
C ASP A 263 -26.90 5.86 5.38
N PRO A 264 -27.09 4.58 5.76
CA PRO A 264 -26.01 3.60 5.73
C PRO A 264 -25.58 3.30 4.30
N VAL A 265 -24.26 3.15 4.11
CA VAL A 265 -23.67 2.84 2.81
C VAL A 265 -23.98 1.39 2.44
N LYS A 266 -24.66 1.17 1.32
CA LYS A 266 -25.05 -0.17 0.84
C LYS A 266 -24.02 -0.71 -0.15
N VAL A 267 -23.91 -2.03 -0.22
CA VAL A 267 -23.07 -2.73 -1.18
C VAL A 267 -23.97 -3.36 -2.25
N SER A 268 -23.61 -3.22 -3.52
CA SER A 268 -24.32 -3.82 -4.64
C SER A 268 -23.31 -4.38 -5.62
N CYS A 269 -23.39 -5.68 -5.90
CA CYS A 269 -22.53 -6.33 -6.89
C CYS A 269 -23.33 -6.73 -8.12
N LYS A 270 -22.69 -6.64 -9.29
CA LYS A 270 -23.23 -7.01 -10.59
C LYS A 270 -22.13 -7.58 -11.47
N VAL A 271 -22.50 -8.30 -12.52
CA VAL A 271 -21.58 -8.67 -13.60
C VAL A 271 -21.15 -7.38 -14.31
N GLN A 272 -19.84 -7.20 -14.52
CA GLN A 272 -19.29 -6.01 -15.16
C GLN A 272 -19.42 -6.08 -16.69
N ARG A 273 -19.02 -7.21 -17.27
CA ARG A 273 -19.01 -7.50 -18.71
C ARG A 273 -19.49 -8.93 -18.91
N GLY A 274 -20.44 -9.14 -19.81
CA GLY A 274 -21.04 -10.46 -20.05
C GLY A 274 -22.54 -10.47 -19.75
N ASP A 275 -23.09 -11.67 -19.57
CA ASP A 275 -24.52 -11.84 -19.29
C ASP A 275 -24.79 -11.62 -17.80
N GLU A 276 -25.80 -10.79 -17.46
CA GLU A 276 -26.19 -10.57 -16.06
C GLU A 276 -26.62 -11.88 -15.35
N ASN A 277 -27.00 -12.90 -16.14
CA ASN A 277 -27.38 -14.22 -15.66
C ASN A 277 -26.19 -15.11 -15.26
N ASP A 278 -24.94 -14.69 -15.51
CA ASP A 278 -23.74 -15.40 -15.07
C ASP A 278 -23.65 -15.46 -13.53
N ILE A 279 -24.32 -14.52 -12.86
CA ILE A 279 -24.54 -14.52 -11.41
C ILE A 279 -26.03 -14.46 -11.14
N ARG A 280 -26.61 -15.60 -10.75
CA ARG A 280 -28.06 -15.71 -10.50
C ARG A 280 -28.43 -15.25 -9.11
N SER A 281 -27.58 -15.54 -8.12
CA SER A 281 -27.86 -15.15 -6.74
C SER A 281 -26.59 -14.88 -5.93
N ILE A 282 -26.61 -13.74 -5.23
CA ILE A 282 -25.61 -13.35 -4.23
C ILE A 282 -26.35 -13.15 -2.92
N ARG A 283 -25.90 -13.79 -1.84
CA ARG A 283 -26.38 -13.50 -0.48
C ARG A 283 -25.39 -12.60 0.23
N TYR A 284 -25.90 -11.60 0.91
CA TYR A 284 -25.09 -10.65 1.68
C TYR A 284 -25.23 -10.92 3.17
N TYR A 285 -24.12 -10.82 3.90
CA TYR A 285 -24.10 -10.86 5.36
C TYR A 285 -23.36 -9.64 5.91
N PRO A 286 -23.98 -8.80 6.76
CA PRO A 286 -25.36 -8.90 7.24
C PRO A 286 -26.40 -8.71 6.11
N GLU A 287 -27.63 -9.20 6.32
CA GLU A 287 -28.71 -9.20 5.30
C GLU A 287 -29.07 -7.80 4.77
N SER A 288 -28.78 -6.76 5.54
CA SER A 288 -28.95 -5.37 5.11
C SER A 288 -28.00 -4.96 3.98
N ALA A 289 -26.99 -5.76 3.68
CA ALA A 289 -25.93 -5.49 2.70
C ALA A 289 -25.34 -4.08 2.86
N SER A 290 -25.19 -3.63 4.11
CA SER A 290 -24.87 -2.22 4.40
C SER A 290 -23.91 -2.08 5.57
N PHE A 291 -23.11 -1.02 5.52
CA PHE A 291 -22.29 -0.57 6.63
C PHE A 291 -23.13 0.28 7.57
N ASP A 292 -23.36 -0.25 8.76
CA ASP A 292 -24.11 0.43 9.80
C ASP A 292 -23.39 1.73 10.25
N LEU A 293 -24.16 2.76 10.54
CA LEU A 293 -23.67 4.09 10.89
C LEU A 293 -22.94 4.11 12.24
N ARG A 294 -23.22 3.14 13.12
CA ARG A 294 -22.60 3.04 14.45
C ARG A 294 -21.09 2.91 14.42
N TYR A 295 -20.52 2.40 13.33
CA TYR A 295 -19.06 2.29 13.19
C TYR A 295 -18.40 3.61 12.81
N TYR A 296 -19.18 4.66 12.52
CA TYR A 296 -18.68 5.97 12.12
C TYR A 296 -19.03 7.05 13.17
N PRO A 297 -18.17 8.07 13.33
CA PRO A 297 -16.89 8.28 12.65
C PRO A 297 -15.72 7.49 13.26
N TYR A 298 -14.65 7.31 12.49
CA TYR A 298 -13.37 6.77 12.97
C TYR A 298 -12.50 7.89 13.55
N TYR A 299 -11.87 7.66 14.71
CA TYR A 299 -11.12 8.71 15.44
C TYR A 299 -9.60 8.65 15.28
N GLY A 300 -9.06 7.68 14.53
CA GLY A 300 -7.62 7.53 14.31
C GLY A 300 -7.00 6.38 15.09
N LYS A 301 -5.82 5.90 14.66
CA LYS A 301 -5.21 4.67 15.20
C LYS A 301 -4.72 4.86 16.65
N LEU A 302 -4.32 6.07 17.01
CA LEU A 302 -3.76 6.39 18.33
C LEU A 302 -4.85 6.44 19.42
N THR A 303 -6.03 6.97 19.11
CA THR A 303 -7.11 7.15 20.08
C THR A 303 -8.17 6.06 19.98
N HIS A 304 -8.33 5.44 18.81
CA HIS A 304 -9.33 4.41 18.53
C HIS A 304 -8.68 3.02 18.38
N VAL A 305 -7.87 2.64 19.37
CA VAL A 305 -6.93 1.51 19.29
C VAL A 305 -7.57 0.16 18.94
N ASN A 306 -8.76 -0.14 19.47
CA ASN A 306 -9.46 -1.43 19.28
C ASN A 306 -10.52 -1.39 18.16
N TYR A 307 -10.48 -0.35 17.32
CA TYR A 307 -11.45 -0.19 16.24
C TYR A 307 -11.37 -1.32 15.21
N THR A 308 -12.46 -2.06 15.10
CA THR A 308 -12.67 -3.03 14.03
C THR A 308 -13.53 -2.42 12.93
N SER A 309 -13.08 -2.57 11.68
CA SER A 309 -13.83 -2.04 10.54
C SER A 309 -15.02 -2.96 10.25
N PRO A 310 -16.21 -2.43 9.98
CA PRO A 310 -17.33 -3.28 9.62
C PRO A 310 -17.08 -3.99 8.28
N LEU A 311 -17.56 -5.22 8.18
CA LEU A 311 -17.41 -6.08 7.00
C LEU A 311 -18.77 -6.42 6.41
N VAL A 312 -18.79 -6.63 5.10
CA VAL A 312 -19.92 -7.23 4.39
C VAL A 312 -19.41 -8.46 3.65
N ALA A 313 -19.89 -9.65 4.01
CA ALA A 313 -19.61 -10.85 3.25
C ALA A 313 -20.57 -10.98 2.07
N MET A 314 -20.03 -11.39 0.93
CA MET A 314 -20.73 -11.64 -0.31
C MET A 314 -20.58 -13.13 -0.61
N HIS A 315 -21.66 -13.87 -0.42
CA HIS A 315 -21.71 -15.30 -0.65
C HIS A 315 -22.32 -15.57 -2.03
N PHE A 316 -21.49 -16.06 -2.94
CA PHE A 316 -21.88 -16.35 -4.31
C PHE A 316 -22.54 -17.72 -4.39
N THR A 317 -23.86 -17.77 -4.20
CA THR A 317 -24.61 -19.04 -4.12
C THR A 317 -24.84 -19.71 -5.46
N ASP A 318 -24.96 -18.94 -6.54
CA ASP A 318 -25.22 -19.47 -7.88
C ASP A 318 -24.48 -18.62 -8.93
N VAL A 319 -23.35 -19.17 -9.40
CA VAL A 319 -22.44 -18.59 -10.40
C VAL A 319 -22.13 -19.65 -11.45
N VAL A 320 -22.03 -19.24 -12.71
CA VAL A 320 -21.62 -20.11 -13.81
C VAL A 320 -20.20 -20.65 -13.58
N LYS A 321 -20.03 -21.95 -13.82
CA LYS A 321 -18.78 -22.69 -13.61
C LYS A 321 -18.01 -22.85 -14.92
N ASN A 322 -16.70 -23.03 -14.83
CA ASN A 322 -15.76 -23.19 -15.95
C ASN A 322 -15.73 -21.97 -16.90
N GLN A 323 -16.00 -20.78 -16.36
CA GLN A 323 -15.97 -19.52 -17.09
C GLN A 323 -15.49 -18.40 -16.14
N ALA A 324 -14.69 -17.49 -16.68
CA ALA A 324 -14.27 -16.29 -15.96
C ALA A 324 -15.39 -15.24 -15.97
N VAL A 325 -15.95 -14.94 -14.80
CA VAL A 325 -17.01 -13.96 -14.61
C VAL A 325 -16.45 -12.71 -13.94
N PRO A 326 -16.38 -11.55 -14.62
CA PRO A 326 -15.93 -10.30 -14.02
C PRO A 326 -17.07 -9.70 -13.19
N VAL A 327 -16.85 -9.58 -11.89
CA VAL A 327 -17.81 -9.03 -10.91
C VAL A 327 -17.38 -7.62 -10.53
N GLN A 328 -18.32 -6.68 -10.58
CA GLN A 328 -18.14 -5.33 -10.07
C GLN A 328 -19.03 -5.11 -8.85
N CYS A 329 -18.41 -4.84 -7.70
CA CYS A 329 -19.08 -4.45 -6.47
C CYS A 329 -18.93 -2.94 -6.26
N GLN A 330 -20.03 -2.26 -5.94
CA GLN A 330 -20.09 -0.82 -5.79
C GLN A 330 -20.74 -0.44 -4.46
N LEU A 331 -20.25 0.64 -3.86
CA LEU A 331 -20.87 1.30 -2.73
C LEU A 331 -21.97 2.25 -3.21
N LYS A 332 -23.16 2.13 -2.63
CA LYS A 332 -24.29 3.01 -2.86
C LYS A 332 -24.53 3.83 -1.61
N GLY A 333 -24.28 5.13 -1.71
CA GLY A 333 -24.50 6.09 -0.64
C GLY A 333 -24.39 7.50 -1.20
N LYS A 334 -24.97 8.46 -0.50
CA LYS A 334 -24.84 9.85 -0.91
C LYS A 334 -23.42 10.36 -0.64
N GLY A 335 -22.84 11.08 -1.60
CA GLY A 335 -21.46 11.55 -1.55
C GLY A 335 -20.41 10.50 -1.92
N ILE A 336 -20.82 9.28 -2.29
CA ILE A 336 -19.90 8.25 -2.80
C ILE A 336 -19.83 8.36 -4.32
N ILE A 337 -18.62 8.51 -4.84
CA ILE A 337 -18.33 8.57 -6.27
C ILE A 337 -17.75 7.21 -6.68
N ASN A 338 -18.36 6.59 -7.68
CA ASN A 338 -17.93 5.28 -8.21
C ASN A 338 -17.34 5.37 -9.63
N ASP A 339 -17.33 6.56 -10.22
CA ASP A 339 -16.99 6.82 -11.62
C ASP A 339 -15.61 7.46 -11.79
N VAL A 340 -14.68 7.09 -10.90
CA VAL A 340 -13.27 7.51 -11.02
C VAL A 340 -12.59 6.58 -12.04
N ILE A 341 -12.00 7.17 -13.08
CA ILE A 341 -11.32 6.43 -14.16
C ILE A 341 -9.93 5.97 -13.70
N ASN A 342 -9.20 6.87 -13.02
CA ASN A 342 -7.82 6.62 -12.61
C ASN A 342 -7.70 5.66 -11.42
N ASP A 343 -8.78 5.46 -10.65
CA ASP A 343 -8.77 4.60 -9.47
C ASP A 343 -9.91 3.59 -9.54
N ARG A 344 -9.54 2.30 -9.64
CA ARG A 344 -10.46 1.16 -9.75
C ARG A 344 -11.04 0.73 -8.40
N PHE A 345 -10.53 1.26 -7.29
CA PHE A 345 -10.90 0.90 -5.92
C PHE A 345 -11.73 1.97 -5.20
N VAL A 346 -11.84 3.18 -5.75
CA VAL A 346 -12.64 4.26 -5.16
C VAL A 346 -14.13 3.98 -5.39
N GLY A 347 -14.87 3.73 -4.30
CA GLY A 347 -16.31 3.47 -4.31
C GLY A 347 -16.73 2.16 -4.98
N ARG A 348 -15.85 1.49 -5.74
CA ARG A 348 -16.10 0.21 -6.40
C ARG A 348 -14.88 -0.68 -6.36
N VAL A 349 -15.07 -1.96 -6.61
CA VAL A 349 -14.00 -2.95 -6.80
C VAL A 349 -14.44 -3.92 -7.89
N ILE A 350 -13.50 -4.28 -8.77
CA ILE A 350 -13.73 -5.22 -9.86
C ILE A 350 -12.79 -6.41 -9.65
N PHE A 351 -13.33 -7.61 -9.69
CA PHE A 351 -12.55 -8.83 -9.57
C PHE A 351 -13.14 -9.91 -10.48
N THR A 352 -12.32 -10.86 -10.89
CA THR A 352 -12.77 -11.97 -11.76
C THR A 352 -12.92 -13.23 -10.92
N LEU A 353 -14.00 -13.95 -11.12
CA LEU A 353 -14.28 -15.22 -10.48
C LEU A 353 -14.27 -16.33 -11.52
N ASN A 354 -13.35 -17.29 -11.39
CA ASN A 354 -13.30 -18.51 -12.19
C ASN A 354 -13.37 -19.73 -11.25
N ILE A 355 -14.46 -20.48 -11.38
CA ILE A 355 -14.73 -21.65 -10.54
C ILE A 355 -14.71 -22.88 -11.46
N GLU A 356 -13.64 -23.67 -11.36
CA GLU A 356 -13.49 -24.93 -12.09
C GLU A 356 -14.10 -26.08 -11.27
N THR A 357 -14.71 -27.06 -11.93
CA THR A 357 -15.36 -28.22 -11.25
C THR A 357 -14.70 -29.54 -11.55
#